data_AF-A0A953QMU1-F1
#
_entry.id   AF-A0A953QMU1-F1
#
_cell.length_a   1.000
_cell.length_b   1.000
_cell.length_c   1.000
_cell.angle_alpha   90.00
_cell.angle_beta   90.00
_cell.angle_gamma   90.00
#
_symmetry.space_group_name_H-M   'P 1'
#
loop_
_entity.id
_entity.type
_entity.pdbx_description
1 polymer ?
#
loop_
_entity_poly.entity_id
_entity_poly.type
_entity_poly.pdbx_seq_one_letter_code
_entity_poly.pdbx_strand_id
1 'polypeptide(L)'
;MILVVWWLSIAATAWLMIRLATERLVRAYPVFSFLIAYQLSLSLLLLAFGPVAHPRAYTAIWIASQWSGGVVQSGVAAETFWKLTDRLRDRRFARRLLGLLALVAASVSLGVAIFGKHWTADYRGAVLLTEHLCVGLLLVSLLSLAFIRHARVPISQNLTAHVLALSVWLGAAFFGHFLMDASGGTAGFSSNFLIVGGQLAALVIWAVRLRRNREGVPAEASGPVSDQAEEEARVFAAELARVSSSVLRKNLDVKRS
;
A
#
# COMPACT_ATOMS: atom_id res chain seq x y z
N MET A 1 -21.24 -0.17 19.31
CA MET A 1 -20.72 0.61 18.16
C MET A 1 -19.78 -0.22 17.27
N ILE A 2 -18.70 -0.82 17.80
CA ILE A 2 -17.75 -1.62 17.00
C ILE A 2 -18.42 -2.78 16.24
N LEU A 3 -19.37 -3.48 16.86
CA LEU A 3 -20.16 -4.53 16.19
C LEU A 3 -20.93 -4.02 14.96
N VAL A 4 -21.46 -2.79 15.02
CA VAL A 4 -22.17 -2.18 13.88
C VAL A 4 -21.20 -1.91 12.74
N VAL A 5 -20.03 -1.36 13.04
CA VAL A 5 -18.97 -1.12 12.04
C VAL A 5 -18.52 -2.44 11.41
N TRP A 6 -18.42 -3.51 12.19
CA TRP A 6 -18.07 -4.83 11.68
C TRP A 6 -19.10 -5.39 10.68
N TRP A 7 -20.39 -5.33 11.02
CA TRP A 7 -21.47 -5.72 10.09
C TRP A 7 -21.48 -4.87 8.82
N LEU A 8 -21.27 -3.55 8.95
CA LEU A 8 -21.14 -2.66 7.81
C LEU A 8 -19.94 -3.02 6.93
N SER A 9 -18.81 -3.43 7.51
CA SER A 9 -17.64 -3.92 6.77
C SER A 9 -17.94 -5.21 6.00
N ILE A 10 -18.69 -6.16 6.58
CA ILE A 10 -19.13 -7.37 5.87
C ILE A 10 -20.02 -6.98 4.68
N ALA A 11 -21.01 -6.12 4.90
CA ALA A 11 -21.91 -5.66 3.84
C ALA A 11 -21.16 -4.90 2.73
N ALA A 12 -20.22 -4.01 3.09
CA ALA A 12 -19.39 -3.28 2.14
C ALA A 12 -18.47 -4.21 1.34
N THR A 13 -17.89 -5.23 1.97
CA THR A 13 -17.04 -6.23 1.31
C THR A 13 -17.85 -7.09 0.33
N ALA A 14 -19.04 -7.54 0.74
CA ALA A 14 -19.94 -8.29 -0.14
C ALA A 14 -20.40 -7.44 -1.33
N TRP A 15 -20.78 -6.18 -1.09
CA TRP A 15 -21.14 -5.25 -2.15
C TRP A 15 -19.99 -5.00 -3.13
N LEU A 16 -18.77 -4.79 -2.61
CA LEU A 16 -17.57 -4.64 -3.42
C LEU A 16 -17.27 -5.89 -4.26
N MET A 17 -17.44 -7.11 -3.72
CA MET A 17 -17.31 -8.34 -4.51
C MET A 17 -18.30 -8.38 -5.68
N ILE A 18 -19.58 -8.07 -5.42
CA ILE A 18 -20.61 -8.03 -6.45
C ILE A 18 -20.24 -6.99 -7.52
N ARG A 19 -19.77 -5.81 -7.10
CA ARG A 19 -19.28 -4.76 -8.00
C ARG A 19 -18.10 -5.24 -8.86
N LEU A 20 -17.12 -5.90 -8.26
CA LEU A 20 -15.96 -6.43 -9.00
C LEU A 20 -16.37 -7.45 -10.06
N ALA A 21 -17.32 -8.34 -9.73
CA ALA A 21 -17.84 -9.34 -10.67
C ALA A 21 -18.65 -8.70 -11.81
N THR A 22 -19.60 -7.82 -11.48
CA THR A 22 -20.47 -7.13 -12.46
C THR A 22 -19.70 -6.23 -13.41
N GLU A 23 -18.72 -5.49 -12.90
CA GLU A 23 -17.83 -4.62 -13.69
C GLU A 23 -16.71 -5.40 -14.41
N ARG A 24 -16.64 -6.73 -14.24
CA ARG A 24 -15.59 -7.62 -14.80
C ARG A 24 -14.16 -7.23 -14.40
N LEU A 25 -14.00 -6.54 -13.27
CA LEU A 25 -12.71 -6.09 -12.75
C LEU A 25 -11.91 -7.23 -12.11
N VAL A 26 -12.54 -8.39 -11.86
CA VAL A 26 -11.87 -9.57 -11.25
C VAL A 26 -10.66 -10.02 -12.04
N ARG A 27 -10.74 -10.01 -13.38
CA ARG A 27 -9.61 -10.40 -14.24
C ARG A 27 -8.56 -9.31 -14.36
N ALA A 28 -8.98 -8.05 -14.23
CA ALA A 28 -8.05 -6.93 -14.28
C ALA A 28 -7.23 -6.85 -12.99
N TYR A 29 -7.83 -7.08 -11.83
CA TYR A 29 -7.19 -6.99 -10.51
C TYR A 29 -7.38 -8.30 -9.73
N PRO A 30 -6.72 -9.41 -10.14
CA PRO A 30 -6.89 -10.72 -9.51
C PRO A 30 -6.44 -10.74 -8.05
N VAL A 31 -5.32 -10.09 -7.70
CA VAL A 31 -4.81 -10.12 -6.32
C VAL A 31 -5.70 -9.28 -5.40
N PHE A 32 -6.15 -8.11 -5.87
CA PHE A 32 -7.16 -7.33 -5.14
C PHE A 32 -8.46 -8.11 -4.93
N SER A 33 -8.95 -8.79 -5.95
CA SER A 33 -10.18 -9.59 -5.84
C SER A 33 -10.02 -10.72 -4.83
N PHE A 34 -8.85 -11.34 -4.80
CA PHE A 34 -8.51 -12.34 -3.79
C PHE A 34 -8.49 -11.73 -2.37
N LEU A 35 -7.92 -10.54 -2.18
CA LEU A 35 -7.97 -9.83 -0.89
C LEU A 35 -9.41 -9.64 -0.39
N ILE A 36 -10.31 -9.16 -1.24
CA ILE A 36 -11.70 -8.92 -0.85
C ILE A 36 -12.41 -10.25 -0.48
N ALA A 37 -12.22 -11.31 -1.27
CA ALA A 37 -12.77 -12.63 -0.96
C ALA A 37 -12.19 -13.22 0.34
N TYR A 38 -10.89 -13.07 0.55
CA TYR A 38 -10.20 -13.48 1.77
C TYR A 38 -10.76 -12.75 3.00
N GLN A 39 -10.95 -11.44 2.93
CA GLN A 39 -11.49 -10.62 4.02
C GLN A 39 -12.93 -10.98 4.37
N LEU A 40 -13.77 -11.23 3.36
CA LEU A 40 -15.14 -11.70 3.58
C LEU A 40 -15.16 -13.05 4.27
N SER A 41 -14.37 -14.01 3.75
CA SER A 41 -14.27 -15.36 4.30
C SER A 41 -13.78 -15.35 5.75
N LEU A 42 -12.75 -14.55 6.04
CA LEU A 42 -12.22 -14.39 7.39
C LEU A 42 -13.27 -13.78 8.34
N SER A 43 -14.01 -12.77 7.90
CA SER A 43 -15.05 -12.14 8.72
C SER A 43 -16.16 -13.13 9.08
N LEU A 44 -16.59 -13.95 8.11
CA LEU A 44 -17.58 -15.00 8.34
C LEU A 44 -17.02 -16.12 9.25
N LEU A 45 -15.75 -16.47 9.09
CA LEU A 45 -15.09 -17.48 9.91
C LEU A 45 -14.98 -17.02 11.38
N LEU A 46 -14.56 -15.77 11.61
CA LEU A 46 -14.49 -15.18 12.96
C LEU A 46 -15.87 -15.04 13.60
N LEU A 47 -16.92 -14.82 12.80
CA LEU A 47 -18.30 -14.82 13.27
C LEU A 47 -18.74 -16.21 13.72
N ALA A 48 -18.43 -17.26 12.93
CA ALA A 48 -18.76 -18.63 13.26
C ALA A 48 -18.05 -19.12 14.54
N PHE A 49 -16.78 -18.73 14.72
CA PHE A 49 -15.97 -19.08 15.90
C PHE A 49 -15.95 -17.97 16.96
N GLY A 50 -17.05 -17.24 17.12
CA GLY A 50 -17.11 -15.99 17.90
C GLY A 50 -16.41 -16.01 19.29
N PRO A 51 -16.00 -14.84 19.80
CA PRO A 51 -15.06 -14.72 20.92
C PRO A 51 -15.59 -15.26 22.25
N VAL A 52 -16.90 -15.41 22.40
CA VAL A 52 -17.54 -15.94 23.63
C VAL A 52 -17.65 -17.46 23.58
N ALA A 53 -18.08 -18.01 22.43
CA ALA A 53 -18.35 -19.44 22.29
C ALA A 53 -17.06 -20.26 22.08
N HIS A 54 -16.10 -19.71 21.33
CA HIS A 54 -14.88 -20.41 20.95
C HIS A 54 -13.63 -19.52 21.07
N PRO A 55 -13.30 -18.98 22.26
CA PRO A 55 -12.26 -17.96 22.44
C PRO A 55 -10.88 -18.39 21.93
N ARG A 56 -10.49 -19.66 22.12
CA ARG A 56 -9.21 -20.19 21.63
C ARG A 56 -9.15 -20.26 20.10
N ALA A 57 -10.20 -20.76 19.46
CA ALA A 57 -10.27 -20.85 18.01
C ALA A 57 -10.34 -19.45 17.38
N TYR A 58 -11.17 -18.56 17.95
CA TYR A 58 -11.23 -17.14 17.58
C TYR A 58 -9.84 -16.50 17.56
N THR A 59 -9.11 -16.65 18.67
CA THR A 59 -7.80 -16.04 18.85
C THR A 59 -6.78 -16.62 17.88
N ALA A 60 -6.77 -17.95 17.70
CA ALA A 60 -5.86 -18.61 16.76
C ALA A 60 -6.10 -18.16 15.30
N ILE A 61 -7.37 -18.10 14.87
CA ILE A 61 -7.76 -17.61 13.55
C ILE A 61 -7.36 -16.15 13.38
N TRP A 62 -7.66 -15.31 14.38
CA TRP A 62 -7.32 -13.89 14.36
C TRP A 62 -5.81 -13.67 14.24
N ILE A 63 -4.99 -14.38 15.02
CA ILE A 63 -3.52 -14.31 14.94
C ILE A 63 -3.01 -14.76 13.57
N ALA A 64 -3.46 -15.92 13.09
CA ALA A 64 -3.06 -16.44 11.78
C ALA A 64 -3.41 -15.45 10.66
N SER A 65 -4.56 -14.79 10.78
CA SER A 65 -5.04 -13.84 9.78
C SER A 65 -4.21 -12.58 9.65
N GLN A 66 -3.44 -12.19 10.69
CA GLN A 66 -2.54 -11.03 10.62
C GLN A 66 -1.43 -11.28 9.59
N TRP A 67 -0.81 -12.46 9.65
CA TRP A 67 0.25 -12.85 8.71
C TRP A 67 -0.27 -13.00 7.28
N SER A 68 -1.27 -13.86 7.08
CA SER A 68 -1.80 -14.10 5.73
C SER A 68 -2.44 -12.83 5.17
N GLY A 69 -3.08 -12.01 6.01
CA GLY A 69 -3.61 -10.71 5.64
C GLY A 69 -2.53 -9.75 5.15
N GLY A 70 -1.42 -9.64 5.88
CA GLY A 70 -0.27 -8.80 5.49
C GLY A 70 0.34 -9.21 4.15
N VAL A 71 0.52 -10.51 3.91
CA VAL A 71 1.03 -11.04 2.62
C VAL A 71 0.09 -10.67 1.48
N VAL A 72 -1.22 -10.85 1.66
CA VAL A 72 -2.19 -10.54 0.61
C VAL A 72 -2.28 -9.04 0.34
N GLN A 73 -2.27 -8.19 1.38
CA GLN A 73 -2.22 -6.73 1.24
C GLN A 73 -0.95 -6.27 0.51
N SER A 74 0.20 -6.88 0.82
CA SER A 74 1.46 -6.65 0.10
C SER A 74 1.33 -7.01 -1.38
N GLY A 75 0.67 -8.13 -1.69
CA GLY A 75 0.34 -8.53 -3.05
C GLY A 75 -0.50 -7.49 -3.79
N VAL A 76 -1.52 -6.91 -3.15
CA VAL A 76 -2.36 -5.86 -3.76
C VAL A 76 -1.57 -4.58 -4.02
N ALA A 77 -0.70 -4.18 -3.10
CA ALA A 77 0.18 -3.04 -3.31
C ALA A 77 1.15 -3.29 -4.48
N ALA A 78 1.73 -4.50 -4.57
CA ALA A 78 2.57 -4.89 -5.70
C ALA A 78 1.80 -4.92 -7.03
N GLU A 79 0.59 -5.50 -7.07
CA GLU A 79 -0.29 -5.47 -8.24
C GLU A 79 -0.59 -4.03 -8.69
N THR A 80 -0.90 -3.16 -7.73
CA THR A 80 -1.15 -1.73 -8.00
C THR A 80 0.09 -1.05 -8.57
N PHE A 81 1.25 -1.28 -7.97
CA PHE A 81 2.54 -0.76 -8.44
C PHE A 81 2.86 -1.25 -9.86
N TRP A 82 2.65 -2.52 -10.16
CA TRP A 82 2.91 -3.07 -11.48
C TRP A 82 2.04 -2.45 -12.55
N LYS A 83 0.74 -2.27 -12.26
CA LYS A 83 -0.16 -1.58 -13.19
C LYS A 83 0.18 -0.11 -13.39
N LEU A 84 0.69 0.54 -12.35
CA LEU A 84 1.19 1.91 -12.41
C LEU A 84 2.45 2.00 -13.28
N THR A 85 3.36 1.05 -13.15
CA THR A 85 4.66 1.04 -13.84
C THR A 85 4.66 0.37 -15.20
N ASP A 86 3.64 -0.41 -15.56
CA ASP A 86 3.42 -0.92 -16.92
C ASP A 86 3.29 0.22 -17.95
N ARG A 87 3.05 1.44 -17.47
CA ARG A 87 3.03 2.68 -18.27
C ARG A 87 4.40 3.31 -18.46
N LEU A 88 5.42 2.88 -17.72
CA LEU A 88 6.80 3.33 -17.88
C LEU A 88 7.48 2.52 -18.99
N ARG A 89 8.24 3.21 -19.85
CA ARG A 89 8.94 2.62 -21.01
C ARG A 89 10.02 1.62 -20.57
N ASP A 90 10.60 1.78 -19.37
CA ASP A 90 11.63 0.90 -18.83
C ASP A 90 11.15 0.05 -17.63
N ARG A 91 10.80 -1.21 -17.93
CA ARG A 91 10.44 -2.24 -16.92
C ARG A 91 11.60 -2.65 -16.00
N ARG A 92 12.86 -2.37 -16.35
CA ARG A 92 14.02 -2.65 -15.47
C ARG A 92 14.13 -1.56 -14.41
N PHE A 93 13.92 -0.31 -14.76
CA PHE A 93 13.83 0.80 -13.81
C PHE A 93 12.71 0.57 -12.79
N ALA A 94 11.50 0.23 -13.24
CA ALA A 94 10.37 -0.09 -12.37
C ALA A 94 10.68 -1.22 -11.36
N ARG A 95 11.35 -2.29 -11.81
CA ARG A 95 11.78 -3.40 -10.94
C ARG A 95 12.80 -2.96 -9.90
N ARG A 96 13.80 -2.18 -10.30
CA ARG A 96 14.82 -1.65 -9.38
C ARG A 96 14.20 -0.70 -8.36
N LEU A 97 13.26 0.14 -8.78
CA LEU A 97 12.53 1.03 -7.90
C LEU A 97 11.69 0.26 -6.90
N LEU A 98 10.93 -0.75 -7.33
CA LEU A 98 10.18 -1.63 -6.43
C LEU A 98 11.09 -2.35 -5.44
N GLY A 99 12.22 -2.89 -5.92
CA GLY A 99 13.21 -3.56 -5.08
C GLY A 99 13.85 -2.63 -4.05
N LEU A 100 14.23 -1.41 -4.45
CA LEU A 100 14.77 -0.39 -3.55
C LEU A 100 13.73 0.02 -2.50
N LEU A 101 12.50 0.24 -2.93
CA LEU A 101 11.39 0.61 -2.06
C LEU A 101 11.03 -0.50 -1.06
N ALA A 102 11.01 -1.75 -1.51
CA ALA A 102 10.84 -2.91 -0.63
C ALA A 102 12.01 -3.06 0.35
N LEU A 103 13.24 -2.80 -0.10
CA LEU A 103 14.44 -2.82 0.76
C LEU A 103 14.43 -1.71 1.81
N VAL A 104 14.01 -0.49 1.45
CA VAL A 104 13.84 0.62 2.40
C VAL A 104 12.74 0.28 3.41
N ALA A 105 11.59 -0.21 2.94
CA ALA A 105 10.52 -0.67 3.82
C ALA A 105 10.99 -1.76 4.79
N ALA A 106 11.71 -2.78 4.32
CA ALA A 106 12.26 -3.85 5.14
C ALA A 106 13.31 -3.32 6.14
N SER A 107 14.19 -2.42 5.71
CA SER A 107 15.22 -1.80 6.56
C SER A 107 14.61 -0.93 7.66
N VAL A 108 13.58 -0.13 7.34
CA VAL A 108 12.83 0.66 8.33
C VAL A 108 12.11 -0.27 9.31
N SER A 109 11.48 -1.33 8.81
CA SER A 109 10.83 -2.35 9.63
C SER A 109 11.82 -2.98 10.62
N LEU A 110 13.01 -3.37 10.14
CA LEU A 110 14.08 -3.93 10.96
C LEU A 110 14.64 -2.91 11.96
N GLY A 111 14.82 -1.66 11.55
CA GLY A 111 15.30 -0.60 12.42
C GLY A 111 14.36 -0.35 13.60
N VAL A 112 13.06 -0.17 13.33
CA VAL A 112 12.08 -0.05 14.41
C VAL A 112 12.05 -1.34 15.22
N ALA A 113 12.17 -2.51 14.56
CA ALA A 113 12.22 -3.81 15.22
C ALA A 113 13.29 -3.91 16.33
N ILE A 114 14.43 -3.27 16.11
CA ILE A 114 15.60 -3.35 16.99
C ILE A 114 15.53 -2.32 18.13
N PHE A 115 14.94 -1.14 17.90
CA PHE A 115 15.00 -0.02 18.86
C PHE A 115 13.76 0.12 19.75
N GLY A 116 12.79 -0.77 19.62
CA GLY A 116 11.56 -0.77 20.42
C GLY A 116 11.74 -1.25 21.86
N LYS A 117 11.72 -0.34 22.84
CA LYS A 117 12.00 -0.62 24.26
C LYS A 117 10.87 -1.29 25.08
N HIS A 118 9.69 -1.57 24.52
CA HIS A 118 8.50 -2.04 25.28
C HIS A 118 7.83 -3.31 24.71
N TRP A 119 8.61 -4.21 24.12
CA TRP A 119 8.09 -5.22 23.18
C TRP A 119 8.07 -6.65 23.74
N THR A 120 7.66 -6.80 24.99
CA THR A 120 7.87 -8.03 25.78
C THR A 120 6.82 -9.15 25.60
N ALA A 121 6.06 -9.18 24.49
CA ALA A 121 5.10 -10.28 24.27
C ALA A 121 5.32 -10.94 22.91
N ASP A 122 5.52 -12.27 22.90
CA ASP A 122 5.90 -13.08 21.73
C ASP A 122 4.95 -12.96 20.52
N TYR A 123 3.69 -12.55 20.74
CA TYR A 123 2.72 -12.31 19.65
C TYR A 123 2.93 -10.97 18.93
N ARG A 124 3.69 -10.03 19.51
CA ARG A 124 3.88 -8.69 18.94
C ARG A 124 4.84 -8.67 17.77
N GLY A 125 5.82 -9.57 17.67
CA GLY A 125 6.79 -9.56 16.55
C GLY A 125 6.12 -9.70 15.17
N ALA A 126 5.11 -10.56 15.07
CA ALA A 126 4.31 -10.78 13.87
C ALA A 126 3.42 -9.59 13.50
N VAL A 127 2.73 -9.04 14.50
CA VAL A 127 1.84 -7.89 14.35
C VAL A 127 2.65 -6.65 13.98
N LEU A 128 3.78 -6.43 14.66
CA LEU A 128 4.72 -5.36 14.36
C LEU A 128 5.31 -5.51 12.96
N LEU A 129 5.80 -6.69 12.57
CA LEU A 129 6.29 -6.89 11.20
C LEU A 129 5.22 -6.54 10.15
N THR A 130 3.97 -6.93 10.41
CA THR A 130 2.83 -6.62 9.53
C THR A 130 2.54 -5.12 9.50
N GLU A 131 2.50 -4.45 10.64
CA GLU A 131 2.30 -2.99 10.75
C GLU A 131 3.40 -2.21 10.02
N HIS A 132 4.65 -2.65 10.10
CA HIS A 132 5.77 -1.98 9.47
C HIS A 132 5.86 -2.26 7.98
N LEU A 133 5.48 -3.46 7.55
CA LEU A 133 5.20 -3.75 6.14
C LEU A 133 4.07 -2.84 5.63
N CYS A 134 2.98 -2.64 6.39
CA CYS A 134 1.90 -1.72 6.01
C CYS A 134 2.38 -0.28 5.85
N VAL A 135 3.25 0.23 6.75
CA VAL A 135 3.87 1.57 6.62
C VAL A 135 4.78 1.65 5.40
N GLY A 136 5.62 0.64 5.20
CA GLY A 136 6.47 0.52 4.04
C GLY A 136 5.64 0.61 2.76
N LEU A 137 4.61 -0.23 2.63
CA LEU A 137 3.72 -0.27 1.48
C LEU A 137 2.93 1.04 1.29
N LEU A 138 2.54 1.72 2.37
CA LEU A 138 1.91 3.04 2.32
C LEU A 138 2.87 4.06 1.71
N LEU A 139 4.11 4.14 2.21
CA LEU A 139 5.14 5.03 1.69
C LEU A 139 5.47 4.72 0.23
N VAL A 140 5.61 3.44 -0.12
CA VAL A 140 5.82 2.98 -1.50
C VAL A 140 4.67 3.45 -2.40
N SER A 141 3.42 3.31 -1.96
CA SER A 141 2.24 3.69 -2.74
C SER A 141 2.16 5.21 -2.94
N LEU A 142 2.46 5.99 -1.90
CA LEU A 142 2.46 7.47 -1.97
C LEU A 142 3.61 7.99 -2.85
N LEU A 143 4.82 7.46 -2.66
CA LEU A 143 5.98 7.85 -3.47
C LEU A 143 5.80 7.48 -4.94
N SER A 144 5.22 6.30 -5.23
CA SER A 144 4.93 5.87 -6.60
C SER A 144 3.89 6.79 -7.26
N LEU A 145 2.83 7.17 -6.54
CA LEU A 145 1.83 8.10 -7.05
C LEU A 145 2.43 9.50 -7.29
N ALA A 146 3.24 10.00 -6.36
CA ALA A 146 3.91 11.29 -6.49
C ALA A 146 4.87 11.32 -7.68
N PHE A 147 5.68 10.27 -7.85
CA PHE A 147 6.61 10.13 -8.98
C PHE A 147 5.88 10.10 -10.33
N ILE A 148 4.82 9.31 -10.45
CA ILE A 148 4.08 9.17 -11.71
C ILE A 148 3.33 10.46 -12.07
N ARG A 149 2.79 11.16 -11.07
CA ARG A 149 2.20 12.49 -11.27
C ARG A 149 3.24 13.53 -11.70
N HIS A 150 4.42 13.51 -11.08
CA HIS A 150 5.52 14.40 -11.47
C HIS A 150 5.97 14.13 -12.91
N ALA A 151 6.07 12.86 -13.30
CA ALA A 151 6.38 12.43 -14.66
C ALA A 151 5.24 12.68 -15.68
N ARG A 152 4.13 13.29 -15.26
CA ARG A 152 2.93 13.57 -16.08
C ARG A 152 2.39 12.36 -16.84
N VAL A 153 2.66 11.15 -16.35
CA VAL A 153 2.18 9.92 -16.98
C VAL A 153 0.69 9.78 -16.67
N PRO A 154 -0.16 9.56 -17.68
CA PRO A 154 -1.59 9.53 -17.48
C PRO A 154 -2.02 8.25 -16.76
N ILE A 155 -2.74 8.41 -15.65
CA ILE A 155 -3.13 7.31 -14.75
C ILE A 155 -4.63 7.06 -14.89
N SER A 156 -5.05 5.79 -14.95
CA SER A 156 -6.47 5.46 -14.90
C SER A 156 -7.10 5.87 -13.57
N GLN A 157 -8.37 6.26 -13.61
CA GLN A 157 -9.09 6.66 -12.39
C GLN A 157 -9.21 5.49 -11.40
N ASN A 158 -9.30 4.24 -11.88
CA ASN A 158 -9.32 3.05 -11.03
C ASN A 158 -8.01 2.86 -10.25
N LEU A 159 -6.85 3.12 -10.88
CA LEU A 159 -5.56 3.06 -10.19
C LEU A 159 -5.44 4.16 -9.13
N THR A 160 -5.90 5.36 -9.44
CA THR A 160 -5.95 6.45 -8.45
C THR A 160 -6.84 6.09 -7.27
N ALA A 161 -8.00 5.47 -7.54
CA ALA A 161 -8.90 4.99 -6.49
C ALA A 161 -8.28 3.86 -5.66
N HIS A 162 -7.52 2.94 -6.27
CA HIS A 162 -6.78 1.90 -5.56
C HIS A 162 -5.77 2.50 -4.60
N VAL A 163 -4.93 3.41 -5.07
CA VAL A 163 -3.92 4.06 -4.23
C VAL A 163 -4.60 4.83 -3.09
N LEU A 164 -5.63 5.61 -3.38
CA LEU A 164 -6.36 6.37 -2.35
C LEU A 164 -6.95 5.44 -1.26
N ALA A 165 -7.65 4.39 -1.66
CA ALA A 165 -8.25 3.45 -0.70
C ALA A 165 -7.19 2.71 0.11
N LEU A 166 -6.09 2.26 -0.52
CA LEU A 166 -4.95 1.66 0.17
C LEU A 166 -4.32 2.65 1.16
N SER A 167 -4.18 3.92 0.78
CA SER A 167 -3.65 4.94 1.68
C SER A 167 -4.54 5.17 2.89
N VAL A 168 -5.86 5.21 2.69
CA VAL A 168 -6.83 5.34 3.79
C VAL A 168 -6.79 4.11 4.70
N TRP A 169 -6.80 2.90 4.14
CA TRP A 169 -6.75 1.67 4.93
C TRP A 169 -5.44 1.59 5.73
N LEU A 170 -4.29 1.62 5.06
CA LEU A 170 -2.98 1.43 5.69
C LEU A 170 -2.64 2.58 6.64
N GLY A 171 -3.00 3.82 6.28
CA GLY A 171 -2.83 4.98 7.14
C GLY A 171 -3.64 4.88 8.43
N ALA A 172 -4.93 4.52 8.33
CA ALA A 172 -5.78 4.36 9.50
C ALA A 172 -5.35 3.20 10.39
N ALA A 173 -4.89 2.08 9.79
CA ALA A 173 -4.29 0.98 10.53
C ALA A 173 -3.05 1.46 11.29
N PHE A 174 -2.09 2.10 10.61
CA PHE A 174 -0.88 2.61 11.24
C PHE A 174 -1.18 3.58 12.39
N PHE A 175 -2.00 4.61 12.16
CA PHE A 175 -2.31 5.60 13.21
C PHE A 175 -3.12 4.99 14.36
N GLY A 176 -3.98 4.01 14.07
CA GLY A 176 -4.71 3.28 15.11
C GLY A 176 -3.76 2.49 16.01
N HIS A 177 -2.83 1.72 15.42
CA HIS A 177 -1.82 0.97 16.17
C HIS A 177 -0.85 1.89 16.93
N PHE A 178 -0.36 2.95 16.28
CA PHE A 178 0.45 3.97 16.94
C PHE A 178 -0.26 4.60 18.14
N LEU A 179 -1.55 4.94 18.01
CA LEU A 179 -2.33 5.50 19.12
C LEU A 179 -2.51 4.50 20.27
N MET A 180 -2.69 3.20 19.96
CA MET A 180 -2.75 2.15 20.98
C MET A 180 -1.46 2.12 21.80
N ASP A 181 -0.31 2.10 21.12
CA ASP A 181 1.00 1.99 21.77
C ASP A 181 1.39 3.28 22.50
N ALA A 182 1.22 4.45 21.88
CA ALA A 182 1.55 5.74 22.47
C ALA A 182 0.72 6.05 23.74
N SER A 183 -0.52 5.54 23.80
CA SER A 183 -1.40 5.71 24.95
C SER A 183 -1.25 4.62 26.03
N GLY A 184 -0.34 3.65 25.83
CA GLY A 184 -0.22 2.49 26.71
C GLY A 184 -1.51 1.67 26.81
N GLY A 185 -2.33 1.66 25.74
CA GLY A 185 -3.62 0.95 25.67
C GLY A 185 -4.83 1.72 26.17
N THR A 186 -4.66 2.90 26.79
CA THR A 186 -5.79 3.68 27.34
C THR A 186 -6.72 4.25 26.26
N ALA A 187 -6.22 4.49 25.04
CA ALA A 187 -7.02 4.93 23.90
C ALA A 187 -7.58 3.75 23.07
N GLY A 188 -7.78 2.57 23.68
CA GLY A 188 -8.11 1.34 22.97
C GLY A 188 -9.39 1.42 22.11
N PHE A 189 -10.40 2.16 22.55
CA PHE A 189 -11.61 2.38 21.75
C PHE A 189 -11.31 3.21 20.48
N SER A 190 -10.66 4.36 20.63
CA SER A 190 -10.32 5.26 19.52
C SER A 190 -9.37 4.60 18.52
N SER A 191 -8.40 3.83 19.01
CA SER A 191 -7.50 3.02 18.18
C SER A 191 -8.28 1.99 17.35
N ASN A 192 -9.12 1.17 17.99
CA ASN A 192 -9.93 0.18 17.27
C ASN A 192 -10.91 0.84 16.30
N PHE A 193 -11.49 1.99 16.66
CA PHE A 193 -12.36 2.73 15.76
C PHE A 193 -11.62 3.25 14.52
N LEU A 194 -10.39 3.76 14.68
CA LEU A 194 -9.56 4.16 13.53
C LEU A 194 -9.25 2.97 12.62
N ILE A 195 -8.83 1.84 13.18
CA ILE A 195 -8.47 0.65 12.40
C ILE A 195 -9.69 0.14 11.61
N VAL A 196 -10.80 -0.15 12.30
CA VAL A 196 -12.00 -0.75 11.68
C VAL A 196 -12.73 0.27 10.82
N GLY A 197 -12.85 1.53 11.28
CA GLY A 197 -13.51 2.61 10.55
C GLY A 197 -12.74 3.02 9.29
N GLY A 198 -11.41 3.06 9.35
CA GLY A 198 -10.57 3.30 8.19
C GLY A 198 -10.64 2.19 7.14
N GLN A 199 -10.67 0.93 7.58
CA GLN A 199 -10.93 -0.20 6.68
C GLN A 199 -12.29 -0.06 5.99
N LEU A 200 -13.36 0.25 6.74
CA LEU A 200 -14.69 0.46 6.18
C LEU A 200 -14.68 1.61 5.15
N ALA A 201 -14.03 2.74 5.48
CA ALA A 201 -13.91 3.87 4.57
C ALA A 201 -13.20 3.47 3.26
N ALA A 202 -12.12 2.70 3.34
CA ALA A 202 -11.41 2.20 2.16
C ALA A 202 -12.29 1.27 1.30
N LEU A 203 -13.04 0.35 1.93
CA LEU A 203 -14.00 -0.52 1.24
C LEU A 203 -15.07 0.29 0.50
N VAL A 204 -15.62 1.33 1.14
CA VAL A 204 -16.59 2.24 0.52
C VAL A 204 -15.96 3.00 -0.64
N ILE A 205 -14.74 3.51 -0.50
CA ILE A 205 -14.01 4.19 -1.59
C ILE A 205 -13.89 3.25 -2.78
N TRP A 206 -13.45 2.01 -2.59
CA TRP A 206 -13.38 1.04 -3.69
C TRP A 206 -14.74 0.75 -4.31
N ALA A 207 -15.77 0.50 -3.49
CA ALA A 207 -17.11 0.15 -3.99
C ALA A 207 -17.73 1.26 -4.85
N VAL A 208 -17.53 2.52 -4.46
CA VAL A 208 -18.08 3.69 -5.15
C VAL A 208 -17.22 4.11 -6.35
N ARG A 209 -15.89 4.03 -6.24
CA ARG A 209 -14.97 4.62 -7.23
C ARG A 209 -14.56 3.66 -8.33
N LEU A 210 -14.47 2.35 -8.07
CA LEU A 210 -14.06 1.37 -9.08
C LEU A 210 -15.16 1.10 -10.08
N ARG A 211 -14.86 1.29 -11.37
CA ARG A 211 -15.81 1.09 -12.48
C ARG A 211 -15.07 0.62 -13.72
N ARG A 212 -15.68 -0.21 -14.57
CA ARG A 212 -15.05 -0.70 -15.81
C ARG A 212 -14.69 0.45 -16.77
N ASN A 213 -15.59 1.43 -16.90
CA ASN A 213 -15.38 2.60 -17.77
C ASN A 213 -14.24 3.53 -17.30
N ARG A 214 -13.69 3.31 -16.10
CA ARG A 214 -12.59 4.08 -15.50
C ARG A 214 -11.22 3.40 -15.63
N GLU A 215 -11.14 2.29 -16.36
CA GLU A 215 -9.86 1.66 -16.74
C GLU A 215 -9.16 2.39 -17.89
N GLY A 216 -9.92 3.08 -18.74
CA GLY A 216 -9.39 3.90 -19.82
C GLY A 216 -8.51 5.03 -19.29
N VAL A 217 -7.40 5.27 -19.98
CA VAL A 217 -6.57 6.46 -19.77
C VAL A 217 -7.26 7.63 -20.47
N PRO A 218 -7.46 8.80 -19.83
CA PRO A 218 -8.04 9.96 -20.51
C PRO A 218 -7.22 10.31 -21.75
N ALA A 219 -7.87 10.40 -22.92
CA ALA A 219 -7.23 10.67 -24.20
C ALA A 219 -6.47 12.02 -24.23
N GLU A 220 -6.80 12.93 -23.32
CA GLU A 220 -6.21 14.26 -23.18
C GLU A 220 -4.80 14.27 -22.58
N ALA A 221 -4.37 13.15 -21.96
CA ALA A 221 -3.09 13.08 -21.26
C ALA A 221 -2.07 12.14 -21.95
N SER A 222 -2.42 11.60 -23.12
CA SER A 222 -1.49 11.05 -24.11
C SER A 222 -1.07 12.13 -25.11
N GLY A 223 -0.76 13.33 -24.64
CA GLY A 223 0.21 14.13 -25.38
C GLY A 223 1.49 13.30 -25.46
N PRO A 224 2.16 13.18 -26.62
CA PRO A 224 3.52 12.66 -26.61
C PRO A 224 4.27 13.44 -25.53
N VAL A 225 5.08 12.74 -24.71
CA VAL A 225 6.17 13.43 -23.99
C VAL A 225 6.83 14.25 -25.08
N SER A 226 6.61 15.58 -25.08
CA SER A 226 7.02 16.37 -26.22
C SER A 226 8.51 16.14 -26.38
N ASP A 227 9.00 16.11 -27.62
CA ASP A 227 10.43 15.90 -27.89
C ASP A 227 11.30 16.85 -27.03
N GLN A 228 10.75 18.00 -26.61
CA GLN A 228 11.35 18.91 -25.62
C GLN A 228 11.64 18.30 -24.24
N ALA A 229 10.76 17.49 -23.66
CA ALA A 229 11.00 16.89 -22.34
C ALA A 229 12.05 15.76 -22.40
N GLU A 230 12.15 15.06 -23.54
CA GLU A 230 13.21 14.09 -23.76
C GLU A 230 14.57 14.78 -24.05
N GLU A 231 14.54 15.92 -24.76
CA GLU A 231 15.70 16.77 -25.00
C GLU A 231 16.21 17.44 -23.70
N GLU A 232 15.32 18.01 -22.88
CA GLU A 232 15.66 18.60 -21.58
C GLU A 232 16.28 17.56 -20.63
N ALA A 233 15.75 16.33 -20.60
CA ALA A 233 16.32 15.25 -19.81
C ALA A 233 17.71 14.82 -20.31
N ARG A 234 17.94 14.83 -21.63
CA ARG A 234 19.27 14.56 -22.23
C ARG A 234 20.27 15.66 -21.92
N VAL A 235 19.87 16.92 -22.05
CA VAL A 235 20.72 18.08 -21.73
C VAL A 235 21.10 18.05 -20.24
N PHE A 236 20.13 17.84 -19.35
CA PHE A 236 20.39 17.76 -17.92
C PHE A 236 21.30 16.58 -17.54
N ALA A 237 21.12 15.41 -18.16
CA ALA A 237 22.00 14.26 -17.95
C ALA A 237 23.44 14.49 -18.46
N ALA A 238 23.59 15.16 -19.61
CA ALA A 238 24.89 15.54 -20.15
C ALA A 238 25.61 16.55 -19.24
N GLU A 239 24.86 17.50 -18.67
CA GLU A 239 25.39 18.52 -17.77
C GLU A 239 25.82 17.93 -16.42
N LEU A 240 25.03 16.99 -15.87
CA LEU A 240 25.42 16.20 -14.69
C LEU A 240 26.70 15.38 -14.92
N ALA A 241 26.85 14.74 -16.08
CA ALA A 241 28.07 14.00 -16.42
C ALA A 241 29.29 14.93 -16.54
N ARG A 242 29.11 16.13 -17.09
CA ARG A 242 30.16 17.15 -17.20
C ARG A 242 30.57 17.72 -15.84
N VAL A 243 29.61 17.99 -14.96
CA VAL A 243 29.89 18.45 -13.59
C VAL A 243 30.56 17.35 -12.78
N SER A 244 30.07 16.10 -12.86
CA SER A 244 30.67 14.96 -12.17
C SER A 244 32.11 14.71 -12.62
N SER A 245 32.42 14.82 -13.90
CA SER A 245 33.78 14.66 -14.42
C SER A 245 34.70 15.83 -14.07
N SER A 246 34.18 17.06 -14.02
CA SER A 246 34.90 18.25 -13.53
C SER A 246 35.28 18.11 -12.05
N VAL A 247 34.36 17.68 -11.20
CA VAL A 247 34.59 17.48 -9.76
C VAL A 247 35.59 16.34 -9.52
N LEU A 248 35.47 15.24 -10.26
CA LEU A 248 36.43 14.13 -10.18
C LEU A 248 37.85 14.55 -10.58
N ARG A 249 38.00 15.37 -11.64
CA ARG A 249 39.31 15.92 -12.02
C ARG A 249 39.90 16.83 -10.96
N LYS A 250 39.13 17.80 -10.44
CA LYS A 250 39.59 18.67 -9.35
C LYS A 250 40.06 17.88 -8.13
N ASN A 251 39.34 16.84 -7.75
CA ASN A 251 39.71 16.01 -6.59
C ASN A 251 40.94 15.12 -6.84
N LEU A 252 41.24 14.77 -8.09
CA LEU A 252 42.44 14.04 -8.46
C LEU A 252 43.68 14.95 -8.54
N ASP A 253 43.51 16.19 -8.97
CA ASP A 253 44.60 17.18 -9.02
C ASP A 253 45.02 17.67 -7.63
N VAL A 254 44.06 17.84 -6.71
CA VAL A 254 44.33 18.20 -5.29
C VAL A 254 45.08 17.11 -4.53
N LYS A 255 45.00 15.84 -4.96
CA LYS A 255 45.74 14.73 -4.34
C LYS A 255 47.19 14.59 -4.85
N ARG A 256 47.58 15.36 -5.87
CA ARG A 256 48.93 15.32 -6.46
C ARG A 256 49.84 16.48 -6.02
N SER A 257 49.30 17.46 -5.29
CA SER A 257 50.05 18.52 -4.59
C SER A 257 50.28 18.13 -3.14
#